data_AF-A0A382MHH1-F1
#
_entry.id   AF-A0A382MHH1-F1
#
_cell.length_a   1.000
_cell.length_b   1.000
_cell.length_c   1.000
_cell.angle_alpha   90.00
_cell.angle_beta   90.00
_cell.angle_gamma   90.00
#
_symmetry.space_group_name_H-M   'P 1'
#
loop_
_entity.id
_entity.type
_entity.pdbx_description
1 polymer ?
#
loop_
_entity_poly.entity_id
_entity_poly.type
_entity_poly.pdbx_seq_one_letter_code
_entity_poly.pdbx_strand_id
1 'polypeptide(L)'
;MRTHSKTNFKEPAPQSFWLVYFGMVLVFSPVLIYFYSIYAYTTNIPFSDDYNRLNRIVPIIQSGTLQEKLKILFSYSLEQLLLVNKVVILLIYSVWGEIDLKMARFVANSPLLVLLFFVYKTLPENREKIFLVFPSALILFQLKPNWFSIACGSSNIYALCFSGLVFYFLGKNSIRYFFGASFFAICSAISIGSGLATLATGWLTLIIQGRFKLAWIWLVGTLIFVGSFSFGTNNLASPLTSSFLTIPSWNDVVRIGIFFISFLGTMFSFESHTTIFTFGALIICYFIYLLYKKYYAINLAVF
;
A
#
# COMPACT_ATOMS: atom_id res chain seq x y z
N MET A 1 -16.11 43.68 -37.82
CA MET A 1 -16.74 42.37 -38.14
C MET A 1 -15.72 41.28 -37.81
N ARG A 2 -15.80 40.67 -36.62
CA ARG A 2 -14.89 39.60 -36.17
C ARG A 2 -15.58 38.26 -36.41
N THR A 3 -15.07 37.46 -37.34
CA THR A 3 -15.56 36.12 -37.64
C THR A 3 -15.02 35.15 -36.59
N HIS A 4 -15.91 34.72 -35.68
CA HIS A 4 -15.65 33.59 -34.79
C HIS A 4 -15.62 32.29 -35.61
N SER A 5 -14.43 31.70 -35.78
CA SER A 5 -14.31 30.32 -36.26
C SER A 5 -14.82 29.37 -35.18
N LYS A 6 -15.98 28.76 -35.40
CA LYS A 6 -16.47 27.63 -34.59
C LYS A 6 -15.52 26.45 -34.81
N THR A 7 -14.67 26.17 -33.83
CA THR A 7 -13.95 24.90 -33.74
C THR A 7 -14.97 23.82 -33.42
N ASN A 8 -15.34 23.05 -34.44
CA ASN A 8 -16.16 21.85 -34.28
C ASN A 8 -15.38 20.82 -33.45
N PHE A 9 -15.67 20.73 -32.15
CA PHE A 9 -15.36 19.54 -31.39
C PHE A 9 -16.19 18.40 -31.97
N LYS A 10 -15.57 17.54 -32.77
CA LYS A 10 -16.15 16.26 -33.18
C LYS A 10 -16.53 15.49 -31.92
N GLU A 11 -17.82 15.21 -31.75
CA GLU A 11 -18.27 14.22 -30.78
C GLU A 11 -17.54 12.90 -31.06
N PRO A 12 -16.94 12.24 -30.06
CA PRO A 12 -16.26 10.99 -30.28
C PRO A 12 -17.27 9.94 -30.77
N ALA A 13 -16.96 9.32 -31.91
CA ALA A 13 -17.74 8.25 -32.52
C ALA A 13 -18.11 7.17 -31.47
N PRO A 14 -19.29 6.55 -31.55
CA PRO A 14 -19.66 5.47 -30.65
C PRO A 14 -18.66 4.32 -30.82
N GLN A 15 -17.89 4.02 -29.78
CA GLN A 15 -17.01 2.85 -29.79
C GLN A 15 -17.88 1.61 -29.93
N SER A 16 -17.51 0.73 -30.86
CA SER A 16 -18.14 -0.58 -30.99
C SER A 16 -18.09 -1.29 -29.65
N PHE A 17 -19.24 -1.75 -29.17
CA PHE A 17 -19.42 -2.51 -27.92
C PHE A 17 -18.27 -3.49 -27.67
N TRP A 18 -17.78 -4.17 -28.71
CA TRP A 18 -16.64 -5.07 -28.71
C TRP A 18 -15.34 -4.55 -28.08
N LEU A 19 -14.98 -3.26 -28.24
CA LEU A 19 -13.76 -2.68 -27.68
C LEU A 19 -13.81 -2.62 -26.15
N VAL A 20 -14.99 -2.39 -25.57
CA VAL A 20 -15.17 -2.36 -24.11
C VAL A 20 -15.02 -3.77 -23.54
N TYR A 21 -15.59 -4.78 -24.18
CA TYR A 21 -15.42 -6.19 -23.78
C TYR A 21 -13.96 -6.63 -23.90
N PHE A 22 -13.29 -6.26 -24.98
CA PHE A 22 -11.88 -6.55 -25.15
C PHE A 22 -11.03 -5.92 -24.04
N GLY A 23 -11.28 -4.65 -23.70
CA GLY A 23 -10.63 -3.99 -22.57
C GLY A 23 -10.90 -4.67 -21.22
N MET A 24 -12.14 -5.11 -20.98
CA MET A 24 -12.47 -5.88 -19.77
C MET A 24 -11.69 -7.19 -19.71
N VAL A 25 -11.65 -7.97 -20.80
CA VAL A 25 -10.89 -9.24 -20.86
C VAL A 25 -9.41 -8.99 -20.57
N LEU A 26 -8.82 -7.94 -21.13
CA LEU A 26 -7.43 -7.57 -20.87
C LEU A 26 -7.17 -7.23 -19.40
N VAL A 27 -8.07 -6.47 -18.75
CA VAL A 27 -7.92 -6.08 -17.33
C VAL A 27 -8.15 -7.27 -16.39
N PHE A 28 -9.15 -8.12 -16.65
CA PHE A 28 -9.48 -9.23 -15.77
C PHE A 28 -8.56 -10.44 -15.96
N SER A 29 -7.96 -10.64 -17.13
CA SER A 29 -7.00 -11.72 -17.38
C SER A 29 -5.88 -11.81 -16.34
N PRO A 30 -5.07 -10.75 -16.08
CA PRO A 30 -4.01 -10.83 -15.07
C PRO A 30 -4.55 -11.06 -13.65
N VAL A 31 -5.73 -10.51 -13.32
CA VAL A 31 -6.39 -10.73 -12.04
C VAL A 31 -6.74 -12.21 -11.84
N LEU A 32 -7.40 -12.81 -12.84
CA LEU A 32 -7.81 -14.21 -12.79
C LEU A 32 -6.61 -15.15 -12.74
N ILE A 33 -5.60 -14.92 -13.57
CA ILE A 33 -4.37 -15.73 -13.58
C ILE A 33 -3.67 -15.63 -12.22
N TYR A 34 -3.62 -14.44 -11.61
CA TYR A 34 -3.00 -14.23 -10.30
C TYR A 34 -3.72 -14.98 -9.18
N PHE A 35 -5.04 -14.82 -9.04
CA PHE A 35 -5.80 -15.52 -7.99
C PHE A 35 -5.86 -17.03 -8.23
N TYR A 36 -5.93 -17.47 -9.48
CA TYR A 36 -5.79 -18.88 -9.83
C TYR A 36 -4.41 -19.42 -9.41
N SER A 37 -3.34 -18.67 -9.65
CA SER A 37 -1.98 -19.05 -9.25
C SER A 37 -1.87 -19.16 -7.73
N ILE A 38 -2.43 -18.22 -6.97
CA ILE A 38 -2.51 -18.34 -5.50
C ILE A 38 -3.21 -19.64 -5.14
N TYR A 39 -4.40 -19.90 -5.69
CA TYR A 39 -5.17 -21.09 -5.35
C TYR A 39 -4.45 -22.41 -5.73
N ALA A 40 -3.77 -22.43 -6.87
CA ALA A 40 -3.08 -23.61 -7.39
C ALA A 40 -1.76 -23.91 -6.66
N TYR A 41 -0.99 -22.88 -6.31
CA TYR A 41 0.37 -23.04 -5.76
C TYR A 41 0.48 -22.89 -4.25
N THR A 42 -0.54 -22.34 -3.55
CA THR A 42 -0.50 -22.24 -2.10
C THR A 42 -0.97 -23.52 -1.41
N THR A 43 -0.20 -23.96 -0.42
CA THR A 43 -0.48 -25.13 0.42
C THR A 43 -0.80 -24.70 1.84
N ASN A 44 -1.56 -25.51 2.58
CA ASN A 44 -1.85 -25.25 3.99
C ASN A 44 -0.69 -25.69 4.91
N ILE A 45 0.55 -25.39 4.52
CA ILE A 45 1.75 -25.72 5.28
C ILE A 45 2.44 -24.41 5.64
N PRO A 46 2.82 -24.20 6.92
CA PRO A 46 3.55 -23.01 7.33
C PRO A 46 4.96 -23.02 6.72
N PHE A 47 5.41 -21.85 6.28
CA PHE A 47 6.76 -21.65 5.76
C PHE A 47 7.38 -20.36 6.32
N SER A 48 8.65 -20.43 6.73
CA SER A 48 9.45 -19.29 7.22
C SER A 48 8.71 -18.42 8.25
N ASP A 49 8.26 -17.21 7.86
CA ASP A 49 7.62 -16.23 8.74
C ASP A 49 6.27 -16.70 9.31
N ASP A 50 5.64 -17.70 8.68
CA ASP A 50 4.37 -18.25 9.14
C ASP A 50 4.49 -18.87 10.55
N TYR A 51 5.64 -19.48 10.90
CA TYR A 51 5.86 -20.00 12.25
C TYR A 51 5.83 -18.89 13.30
N ASN A 52 6.49 -17.77 13.02
CA ASN A 52 6.48 -16.60 13.91
C ASN A 52 5.07 -16.00 14.03
N ARG A 53 4.28 -16.01 12.95
CA ARG A 53 2.89 -15.55 12.97
C ARG A 53 2.00 -16.48 13.80
N LEU A 54 2.12 -17.79 13.62
CA LEU A 54 1.36 -18.79 14.37
C LEU A 54 1.68 -18.73 15.87
N ASN A 55 2.95 -18.61 16.24
CA ASN A 55 3.38 -18.46 17.65
C ASN A 55 2.76 -17.22 18.32
N ARG A 56 2.35 -16.21 17.57
CA ARG A 56 1.68 -15.01 18.09
C ARG A 56 0.15 -15.15 18.14
N ILE A 57 -0.43 -16.05 17.35
CA ILE A 57 -1.88 -16.22 17.21
C ILE A 57 -2.41 -17.34 18.11
N VAL A 58 -1.68 -18.44 18.23
CA VAL A 58 -2.05 -19.59 19.07
C VAL A 58 -2.31 -19.19 20.52
N PRO A 59 -1.47 -18.34 21.18
CA PRO A 59 -1.75 -17.87 22.54
C PRO A 59 -3.05 -17.06 22.66
N ILE A 60 -3.41 -16.30 21.62
CA ILE A 60 -4.67 -15.54 21.58
C ILE A 60 -5.86 -16.52 21.55
N ILE A 61 -5.77 -17.57 20.73
CA ILE A 61 -6.83 -18.59 20.64
C ILE A 61 -6.99 -19.33 21.98
N GLN A 62 -5.89 -19.69 22.62
CA GLN A 62 -5.87 -20.48 23.86
C GLN A 62 -6.25 -19.68 25.12
N SER A 63 -6.14 -18.34 25.10
CA SER A 63 -6.48 -17.53 26.26
C SER A 63 -7.97 -17.59 26.62
N GLY A 64 -8.28 -17.67 27.91
CA GLY A 64 -9.63 -17.94 28.41
C GLY A 64 -10.53 -16.71 28.49
N THR A 65 -9.95 -15.52 28.69
CA THR A 65 -10.73 -14.27 28.86
C THR A 65 -10.57 -13.30 27.70
N LEU A 66 -11.62 -12.53 27.40
CA LEU A 66 -11.60 -11.52 26.34
C LEU A 66 -10.55 -10.42 26.61
N GLN A 67 -10.35 -10.06 27.89
CA GLN A 67 -9.35 -9.08 28.29
C GLN A 67 -7.92 -9.56 27.98
N GLU A 68 -7.61 -10.82 28.26
CA GLU A 68 -6.31 -11.43 27.89
C GLU A 68 -6.13 -11.49 26.38
N LYS A 69 -7.17 -11.85 25.63
CA LYS A 69 -7.14 -11.83 24.16
C LYS A 69 -6.77 -10.46 23.62
N LEU A 70 -7.43 -9.41 24.10
CA LEU A 70 -7.14 -8.03 23.69
C LEU A 70 -5.72 -7.61 24.11
N LYS A 71 -5.29 -7.97 25.32
CA LYS A 71 -3.92 -7.66 25.79
C LYS A 71 -2.85 -8.31 24.91
N ILE A 72 -3.03 -9.57 24.52
CA ILE A 72 -2.08 -10.28 23.65
C ILE A 72 -2.19 -9.76 22.21
N LEU A 73 -3.40 -9.43 21.74
CA LEU A 73 -3.61 -8.89 20.39
C LEU A 73 -2.82 -7.59 20.16
N PHE A 74 -2.83 -6.69 21.15
CA PHE A 74 -2.12 -5.42 21.15
C PHE A 74 -0.74 -5.47 21.83
N SER A 75 -0.28 -6.65 22.25
CA SER A 75 1.12 -6.83 22.63
C SER A 75 1.99 -6.64 21.37
N TYR A 76 3.25 -6.22 21.56
CA TYR A 76 4.25 -5.87 20.52
C TYR A 76 4.29 -4.41 20.07
N SER A 77 5.50 -3.96 19.71
CA SER A 77 5.74 -2.66 19.10
C SER A 77 5.03 -2.57 17.74
N LEU A 78 4.75 -1.34 17.32
CA LEU A 78 3.99 -1.06 16.10
C LEU A 78 4.59 -1.76 14.85
N GLU A 79 5.91 -1.85 14.77
CA GLU A 79 6.64 -2.56 13.71
C GLU A 79 6.27 -4.03 13.55
N GLN A 80 6.06 -4.71 14.68
CA GLN A 80 5.83 -6.14 14.76
C GLN A 80 4.37 -6.50 15.05
N LEU A 81 3.52 -5.49 15.24
CA LEU A 81 2.15 -5.67 15.70
C LEU A 81 1.35 -6.56 14.74
N LEU A 82 1.46 -6.32 13.43
CA LEU A 82 0.79 -7.07 12.36
C LEU A 82 -0.71 -7.29 12.64
N LEU A 83 -1.38 -6.27 13.18
CA LEU A 83 -2.71 -6.39 13.80
C LEU A 83 -3.75 -6.91 12.82
N VAL A 84 -3.79 -6.32 11.62
CA VAL A 84 -4.75 -6.69 10.57
C VAL A 84 -4.59 -8.15 10.17
N ASN A 85 -3.36 -8.63 10.03
CA ASN A 85 -3.09 -10.02 9.70
C ASN A 85 -3.53 -10.98 10.82
N LYS A 86 -3.29 -10.63 12.11
CA LYS A 86 -3.80 -11.40 13.25
C LYS A 86 -5.33 -11.49 13.23
N VAL A 87 -6.01 -10.36 13.03
CA VAL A 87 -7.49 -10.31 12.97
C VAL A 87 -8.02 -11.17 11.83
N VAL A 88 -7.42 -11.11 10.65
CA VAL A 88 -7.84 -11.92 9.49
C VAL A 88 -7.70 -13.41 9.78
N ILE A 89 -6.57 -13.85 10.35
CA ILE A 89 -6.37 -15.27 10.68
C ILE A 89 -7.33 -15.72 11.79
N LEU A 90 -7.60 -14.88 12.79
CA LEU A 90 -8.59 -15.17 13.84
C LEU A 90 -10.01 -15.26 13.27
N LEU A 91 -10.37 -14.43 12.29
CA LEU A 91 -11.66 -14.52 11.60
C LEU A 91 -11.77 -15.83 10.80
N ILE A 92 -10.71 -16.25 10.12
CA ILE A 92 -10.68 -17.54 9.42
C ILE A 92 -10.83 -18.69 10.43
N TYR A 93 -10.06 -18.67 11.51
CA TYR A 93 -10.19 -19.66 12.57
C TYR A 93 -11.61 -19.69 13.16
N SER A 94 -12.25 -18.54 13.34
CA SER A 94 -13.62 -18.46 13.87
C SER A 94 -14.67 -19.10 12.95
N VAL A 95 -14.43 -19.17 11.64
CA VAL A 95 -15.40 -19.70 10.68
C VAL A 95 -15.12 -21.17 10.35
N TRP A 96 -13.84 -21.57 10.25
CA TRP A 96 -13.45 -22.93 9.88
C TRP A 96 -13.10 -23.84 11.06
N GLY A 97 -12.86 -23.29 12.26
CA GLY A 97 -12.39 -24.05 13.43
C GLY A 97 -10.91 -24.44 13.37
N GLU A 98 -10.24 -24.16 12.26
CA GLU A 98 -8.83 -24.47 12.01
C GLU A 98 -8.13 -23.28 11.36
N ILE A 99 -6.81 -23.19 11.53
CA ILE A 99 -6.01 -22.16 10.85
C ILE A 99 -5.69 -22.64 9.44
N ASP A 100 -6.48 -22.19 8.46
CA ASP A 100 -6.21 -22.42 7.05
C ASP A 100 -5.34 -21.29 6.46
N LEU A 101 -4.04 -21.58 6.32
CA LEU A 101 -3.06 -20.68 5.72
C LEU A 101 -3.28 -20.48 4.21
N LYS A 102 -3.87 -21.46 3.52
CA LYS A 102 -4.23 -21.33 2.10
C LYS A 102 -5.29 -20.24 1.94
N MET A 103 -6.35 -20.33 2.74
CA MET A 103 -7.41 -19.31 2.76
C MET A 103 -6.88 -17.97 3.27
N ALA A 104 -6.00 -17.96 4.28
CA ALA A 104 -5.38 -16.72 4.76
C ALA A 104 -4.60 -16.00 3.67
N ARG A 105 -3.82 -16.72 2.85
CA ARG A 105 -3.09 -16.11 1.73
C ARG A 105 -4.04 -15.62 0.64
N PHE A 106 -5.11 -16.35 0.35
CA PHE A 106 -6.12 -15.91 -0.61
C PHE A 106 -6.79 -14.60 -0.16
N VAL A 107 -7.26 -14.55 1.09
CA VAL A 107 -7.89 -13.36 1.68
C VAL A 107 -6.91 -12.20 1.80
N ALA A 108 -5.64 -12.47 2.11
CA ALA A 108 -4.59 -11.46 2.21
C ALA A 108 -4.30 -10.72 0.90
N ASN A 109 -4.55 -11.35 -0.24
CA ASN A 109 -4.35 -10.76 -1.56
C ASN A 109 -5.60 -10.04 -2.09
N SER A 110 -6.78 -10.27 -1.50
CA SER A 110 -8.02 -9.57 -1.88
C SER A 110 -7.96 -8.03 -1.84
N PRO A 111 -7.18 -7.36 -0.96
CA PRO A 111 -7.06 -5.90 -0.99
C PRO A 111 -6.51 -5.34 -2.30
N LEU A 112 -5.78 -6.12 -3.10
CA LEU A 112 -5.35 -5.70 -4.44
C LEU A 112 -6.53 -5.42 -5.37
N LEU A 113 -7.64 -6.16 -5.24
CA LEU A 113 -8.88 -5.91 -5.98
C LEU A 113 -9.50 -4.57 -5.57
N VAL A 114 -9.49 -4.28 -4.27
CA VAL A 114 -9.96 -3.00 -3.72
C VAL A 114 -9.11 -1.87 -4.29
N LEU A 115 -7.79 -2.00 -4.26
CA LEU A 115 -6.90 -0.98 -4.81
C LEU A 115 -7.12 -0.78 -6.32
N LEU A 116 -7.25 -1.85 -7.11
CA LEU A 116 -7.56 -1.78 -8.54
C LEU A 116 -8.88 -1.03 -8.79
N PHE A 117 -9.91 -1.29 -7.99
CA PHE A 117 -11.18 -0.58 -8.06
C PHE A 117 -11.03 0.92 -7.78
N PHE A 118 -10.22 1.31 -6.81
CA PHE A 118 -9.97 2.73 -6.52
C PHE A 118 -9.15 3.41 -7.61
N VAL A 119 -8.16 2.72 -8.20
CA VAL A 119 -7.45 3.20 -9.39
C VAL A 119 -8.44 3.44 -10.55
N TYR A 120 -9.36 2.50 -10.78
CA TYR A 120 -10.43 2.74 -11.75
C TYR A 120 -11.26 3.98 -11.39
N LYS A 121 -11.58 4.22 -10.10
CA LYS A 121 -12.36 5.38 -9.68
C LYS A 121 -11.62 6.72 -9.79
N THR A 122 -10.28 6.75 -9.74
CA THR A 122 -9.52 8.01 -9.89
C THR A 122 -9.36 8.45 -11.33
N LEU A 123 -9.48 7.53 -12.29
CA LEU A 123 -9.38 7.83 -13.71
C LEU A 123 -10.58 8.66 -14.21
N PRO A 124 -10.35 9.56 -15.19
CA PRO A 124 -11.42 10.40 -15.76
C PRO A 124 -12.55 9.54 -16.31
N GLU A 125 -13.78 10.06 -16.26
CA GLU A 125 -14.95 9.41 -16.86
C GLU A 125 -14.92 9.60 -18.38
N ASN A 126 -14.04 8.85 -19.04
CA ASN A 126 -13.93 8.79 -20.49
C ASN A 126 -14.11 7.34 -20.97
N ARG A 127 -14.37 7.19 -22.27
CA ARG A 127 -14.68 5.87 -22.89
C ARG A 127 -13.48 4.91 -22.86
N GLU A 128 -12.25 5.43 -22.83
CA GLU A 128 -11.00 4.66 -22.81
C GLU A 128 -10.54 4.28 -21.39
N LYS A 129 -11.32 4.63 -20.37
CA LYS A 129 -11.01 4.41 -18.96
C LYS A 129 -10.58 2.97 -18.64
N ILE A 130 -11.18 1.98 -19.30
CA ILE A 130 -10.84 0.57 -19.07
C ILE A 130 -9.42 0.23 -19.55
N PHE A 131 -8.97 0.83 -20.66
CA PHE A 131 -7.62 0.63 -21.18
C PHE A 131 -6.58 1.35 -20.32
N LEU A 132 -6.95 2.46 -19.71
CA LEU A 132 -6.09 3.17 -18.76
C LEU A 132 -5.89 2.40 -17.44
N VAL A 133 -6.80 1.51 -17.06
CA VAL A 133 -6.65 0.62 -15.90
C VAL A 133 -5.71 -0.56 -16.18
N PHE A 134 -5.59 -0.98 -17.44
CA PHE A 134 -4.84 -2.19 -17.78
C PHE A 134 -3.37 -2.18 -17.31
N PRO A 135 -2.59 -1.09 -17.48
CA PRO A 135 -1.24 -1.01 -16.90
C PRO A 135 -1.25 -1.17 -15.38
N SER A 136 -2.21 -0.58 -14.69
CA SER A 136 -2.36 -0.73 -13.24
C SER A 136 -2.69 -2.17 -12.85
N ALA A 137 -3.54 -2.86 -13.61
CA ALA A 137 -3.81 -4.28 -13.39
C ALA A 137 -2.53 -5.14 -13.56
N LEU A 138 -1.73 -4.89 -14.60
CA LEU A 138 -0.45 -5.59 -14.78
C LEU A 138 0.54 -5.32 -13.65
N ILE A 139 0.61 -4.08 -13.14
CA ILE A 139 1.51 -3.70 -12.04
C ILE A 139 1.06 -4.30 -10.70
N LEU A 140 -0.25 -4.31 -10.43
CA LEU A 140 -0.78 -4.82 -9.17
C LEU A 140 -0.78 -6.35 -9.11
N PHE A 141 -1.03 -6.99 -10.24
CA PHE A 141 -1.12 -8.45 -10.37
C PHE A 141 0.11 -9.01 -11.09
N GLN A 142 1.30 -8.56 -10.67
CA GLN A 142 2.55 -9.07 -11.22
C GLN A 142 2.78 -10.53 -10.81
N LEU A 143 2.85 -11.40 -11.82
CA LEU A 143 3.29 -12.80 -11.70
C LEU A 143 4.83 -12.89 -11.77
N LYS A 144 5.56 -11.98 -11.12
CA LYS A 144 7.02 -12.16 -11.03
C LYS A 144 7.26 -13.50 -10.30
N PRO A 145 8.25 -14.31 -10.72
CA PRO A 145 8.49 -15.66 -10.19
C PRO A 145 9.08 -15.67 -8.78
N ASN A 146 8.80 -14.64 -7.98
CA ASN A 146 9.13 -14.64 -6.57
C ASN A 146 7.92 -15.22 -5.83
N TRP A 147 7.86 -16.55 -5.77
CA TRP A 147 7.01 -17.34 -4.87
C TRP A 147 6.98 -16.75 -3.44
N PHE A 148 8.07 -16.09 -3.04
CA PHE A 148 8.19 -15.30 -1.82
C PHE A 148 7.17 -14.16 -1.68
N SER A 149 6.81 -13.45 -2.75
CA SER A 149 5.82 -12.37 -2.73
C SER A 149 4.40 -12.89 -2.47
N ILE A 150 4.09 -14.06 -3.03
CA ILE A 150 2.81 -14.76 -2.84
C ILE A 150 2.71 -15.36 -1.42
N ALA A 151 3.84 -15.79 -0.85
CA ALA A 151 3.91 -16.45 0.45
C ALA A 151 4.07 -15.49 1.66
N CYS A 152 4.95 -14.50 1.59
CA CYS A 152 5.31 -13.64 2.73
C CYS A 152 4.57 -12.29 2.79
N GLY A 153 3.92 -11.86 1.71
CA GLY A 153 3.49 -10.47 1.49
C GLY A 153 2.18 -9.99 2.15
N SER A 154 1.45 -10.84 2.90
CA SER A 154 0.07 -10.54 3.34
C SER A 154 -0.08 -9.16 4.01
N SER A 155 0.76 -8.84 4.99
CA SER A 155 0.65 -7.59 5.75
C SER A 155 1.05 -6.34 4.95
N ASN A 156 1.98 -6.48 3.99
CA ASN A 156 2.40 -5.37 3.13
C ASN A 156 1.29 -4.96 2.15
N ILE A 157 0.53 -5.94 1.64
CA ILE A 157 -0.58 -5.68 0.71
C ILE A 157 -1.70 -4.92 1.42
N TYR A 158 -2.02 -5.25 2.67
CA TYR A 158 -2.97 -4.48 3.46
C TYR A 158 -2.52 -3.03 3.65
N ALA A 159 -1.27 -2.79 4.07
CA ALA A 159 -0.74 -1.44 4.23
C ALA A 159 -0.73 -0.66 2.91
N LEU A 160 -0.36 -1.30 1.80
CA LEU A 160 -0.39 -0.68 0.47
C LEU A 160 -1.83 -0.31 0.05
N CYS A 161 -2.80 -1.20 0.28
CA CYS A 161 -4.21 -0.91 0.01
C CYS A 161 -4.72 0.27 0.84
N PHE A 162 -4.45 0.28 2.14
CA PHE A 162 -4.86 1.36 3.02
C PHE A 162 -4.17 2.68 2.67
N SER A 163 -2.89 2.66 2.29
CA SER A 163 -2.19 3.84 1.80
C SER A 163 -2.81 4.41 0.53
N GLY A 164 -3.15 3.56 -0.46
CA GLY A 164 -3.88 3.99 -1.66
C GLY A 164 -5.24 4.64 -1.33
N LEU A 165 -5.96 4.10 -0.34
CA LEU A 165 -7.19 4.70 0.16
C LEU A 165 -6.94 6.07 0.78
N VAL A 166 -5.90 6.24 1.59
CA VAL A 166 -5.54 7.54 2.18
C VAL A 166 -5.40 8.61 1.11
N PHE A 167 -4.65 8.34 0.04
CA PHE A 167 -4.49 9.29 -1.07
C PHE A 167 -5.80 9.57 -1.80
N TYR A 168 -6.62 8.53 -2.05
CA TYR A 168 -7.93 8.71 -2.67
C TYR A 168 -8.84 9.62 -1.84
N PHE A 169 -8.92 9.40 -0.54
CA PHE A 169 -9.74 10.19 0.38
C PHE A 169 -9.18 11.61 0.55
N LEU A 170 -7.86 11.78 0.69
CA LEU A 170 -7.23 13.11 0.76
C LEU A 170 -7.39 13.92 -0.52
N GLY A 171 -7.50 13.26 -1.69
CA GLY A 171 -7.83 13.91 -2.95
C GLY A 171 -9.25 14.51 -3.00
N LYS A 172 -10.14 14.11 -2.09
CA LYS A 172 -11.48 14.70 -1.94
C LYS A 172 -11.42 15.85 -0.93
N ASN A 173 -11.70 17.07 -1.41
CA ASN A 173 -11.65 18.31 -0.62
C ASN A 173 -12.83 18.46 0.38
N SER A 174 -13.01 17.49 1.29
CA SER A 174 -14.03 17.57 2.34
C SER A 174 -13.57 16.95 3.65
N ILE A 175 -14.10 17.47 4.77
CA ILE A 175 -13.71 17.06 6.12
C ILE A 175 -14.10 15.61 6.44
N ARG A 176 -15.20 15.11 5.86
CA ARG A 176 -15.62 13.70 6.02
C ARG A 176 -14.57 12.75 5.44
N TYR A 177 -14.00 13.12 4.29
CA TYR A 177 -12.95 12.34 3.66
C TYR A 177 -11.62 12.47 4.38
N PHE A 178 -11.34 13.60 5.04
CA PHE A 178 -10.18 13.74 5.92
C PHE A 178 -10.21 12.73 7.07
N PHE A 179 -11.34 12.60 7.78
CA PHE A 179 -11.46 11.61 8.84
C PHE A 179 -11.38 10.16 8.31
N GLY A 180 -11.95 9.89 7.12
CA GLY A 180 -11.78 8.62 6.44
C GLY A 180 -10.32 8.30 6.11
N ALA A 181 -9.57 9.28 5.62
CA ALA A 181 -8.13 9.15 5.37
C ALA A 181 -7.36 8.90 6.67
N SER A 182 -7.64 9.63 7.75
CA SER A 182 -6.96 9.40 9.03
C SER A 182 -7.20 7.98 9.57
N PHE A 183 -8.42 7.48 9.44
CA PHE A 183 -8.76 6.10 9.82
C PHE A 183 -7.94 5.08 9.02
N PHE A 184 -7.91 5.20 7.69
CA PHE A 184 -7.13 4.28 6.85
C PHE A 184 -5.62 4.41 7.07
N ALA A 185 -5.12 5.61 7.40
CA ALA A 185 -3.70 5.79 7.73
C ALA A 185 -3.32 5.04 9.02
N ILE A 186 -4.19 5.06 10.03
CA ILE A 186 -4.03 4.25 11.24
C ILE A 186 -4.08 2.75 10.88
N CYS A 187 -5.05 2.31 10.07
CA CYS A 187 -5.13 0.92 9.60
C CYS A 187 -3.87 0.47 8.85
N SER A 188 -3.28 1.35 8.04
CA SER A 188 -2.01 1.10 7.36
C SER A 188 -0.88 0.90 8.38
N ALA A 189 -0.75 1.83 9.34
CA ALA A 189 0.30 1.77 10.35
C ALA A 189 0.23 0.51 11.23
N ILE A 190 -0.96 0.08 11.66
CA ILE A 190 -1.11 -1.15 12.46
C ILE A 190 -0.97 -2.45 11.65
N SER A 191 -1.01 -2.37 10.31
CA SER A 191 -0.86 -3.55 9.44
C SER A 191 0.58 -4.04 9.41
N ILE A 192 1.55 -3.15 9.30
CA ILE A 192 3.00 -3.43 9.35
C ILE A 192 3.78 -2.13 9.56
N GLY A 193 5.00 -2.21 10.09
CA GLY A 193 5.84 -1.04 10.35
C GLY A 193 6.06 -0.11 9.16
N SER A 194 6.17 -0.64 7.93
CA SER A 194 6.27 0.19 6.71
C SER A 194 5.02 1.05 6.45
N GLY A 195 3.88 0.67 7.00
CA GLY A 195 2.64 1.43 6.96
C GLY A 195 2.73 2.80 7.64
N LEU A 196 3.68 2.99 8.59
CA LEU A 196 3.96 4.31 9.19
C LEU A 196 4.34 5.36 8.16
N ALA A 197 4.97 4.97 7.06
CA ALA A 197 5.28 5.89 5.96
C ALA A 197 4.02 6.59 5.42
N THR A 198 2.85 5.93 5.51
CA THR A 198 1.55 6.49 5.11
C THR A 198 1.17 7.73 5.93
N LEU A 199 1.53 7.76 7.21
CA LEU A 199 1.26 8.92 8.08
C LEU A 199 2.13 10.11 7.65
N ALA A 200 3.40 9.87 7.32
CA ALA A 200 4.31 10.89 6.82
C ALA A 200 3.90 11.39 5.43
N THR A 201 3.54 10.50 4.51
CA THR A 201 3.10 10.89 3.16
C THR A 201 1.77 11.63 3.18
N GLY A 202 0.80 11.20 4.02
CA GLY A 202 -0.48 11.90 4.17
C GLY A 202 -0.30 13.35 4.69
N TRP A 203 0.63 13.55 5.63
CA TRP A 203 1.00 14.90 6.08
C TRP A 203 1.60 15.75 4.94
N LEU A 204 2.54 15.18 4.19
CA LEU A 204 3.17 15.85 3.05
C LEU A 204 2.14 16.22 1.97
N THR A 205 1.20 15.33 1.67
CA THR A 205 0.10 15.59 0.73
C THR A 205 -0.75 16.78 1.17
N LEU A 206 -1.09 16.89 2.46
CA LEU A 206 -1.86 18.04 2.97
C LEU A 206 -1.10 19.36 2.86
N ILE A 207 0.22 19.34 3.03
CA ILE A 207 1.08 20.51 2.82
C ILE A 207 1.09 20.90 1.34
N ILE A 208 1.27 19.95 0.43
CA ILE A 208 1.27 20.17 -1.03
C ILE A 208 -0.09 20.74 -1.48
N GLN A 209 -1.19 20.28 -0.88
CA GLN A 209 -2.54 20.81 -1.12
C GLN A 209 -2.79 22.21 -0.51
N GLY A 210 -1.83 22.77 0.25
CA GLY A 210 -1.99 24.06 0.93
C GLY A 210 -2.92 24.03 2.15
N ARG A 211 -3.30 22.84 2.65
CA ARG A 211 -4.27 22.64 3.73
C ARG A 211 -3.58 22.61 5.11
N PHE A 212 -2.83 23.66 5.43
CA PHE A 212 -1.95 23.71 6.62
C PHE A 212 -2.64 23.44 7.96
N LYS A 213 -3.87 23.94 8.16
CA LYS A 213 -4.64 23.69 9.39
C LYS A 213 -4.89 22.19 9.61
N LEU A 214 -5.24 21.48 8.54
CA LEU A 214 -5.48 20.04 8.59
C LEU A 214 -4.17 19.24 8.66
N ALA A 215 -3.11 19.73 8.02
CA ALA A 215 -1.77 19.15 8.16
C ALA A 215 -1.29 19.21 9.62
N TRP A 216 -1.57 20.30 10.34
CA TRP A 216 -1.23 20.41 11.76
C TRP A 216 -2.00 19.41 12.62
N ILE A 217 -3.32 19.31 12.41
CA ILE A 217 -4.16 18.32 13.10
C ILE A 217 -3.67 16.89 12.82
N TRP A 218 -3.31 16.60 11.57
CA TRP A 218 -2.75 15.31 11.17
C TRP A 218 -1.42 15.00 11.86
N LEU A 219 -0.52 15.98 11.95
CA LEU A 219 0.76 15.84 12.63
C LEU A 219 0.57 15.56 14.12
N VAL A 220 -0.26 16.35 14.80
CA VAL A 220 -0.57 16.15 16.22
C VAL A 220 -1.19 14.77 16.45
N GLY A 221 -2.16 14.37 15.62
CA GLY A 221 -2.77 13.04 15.71
C GLY A 221 -1.77 11.90 15.48
N THR A 222 -0.85 12.08 14.53
CA THR A 222 0.24 11.13 14.26
C THR A 222 1.18 10.99 15.45
N LEU A 223 1.59 12.11 16.07
CA LEU A 223 2.45 12.10 17.25
C LEU A 223 1.79 11.43 18.44
N ILE A 224 0.50 11.71 18.69
CA ILE A 224 -0.26 11.05 19.76
C ILE A 224 -0.32 9.54 19.49
N PHE A 225 -0.68 9.13 18.27
CA PHE A 225 -0.81 7.74 17.90
C PHE A 225 0.52 6.97 18.05
N VAL A 226 1.60 7.48 17.46
CA VAL A 226 2.93 6.86 17.58
C VAL A 226 3.42 6.87 19.04
N GLY A 227 3.20 7.98 19.76
CA GLY A 227 3.54 8.11 21.16
C GLY A 227 2.84 7.06 22.04
N SER A 228 1.54 6.84 21.86
CA SER A 228 0.78 5.84 22.62
C SER A 228 1.35 4.42 22.50
N PHE A 229 1.81 4.03 21.30
CA PHE A 229 2.43 2.71 21.11
C PHE A 229 3.85 2.62 21.70
N SER A 230 4.60 3.72 21.69
CA SER A 230 5.92 3.79 22.32
C SER A 230 5.84 3.74 23.86
N PHE A 231 4.80 4.33 24.48
CA PHE A 231 4.60 4.29 25.93
C PHE A 231 3.98 2.98 26.42
N GLY A 232 3.06 2.37 25.65
CA GLY A 232 2.37 1.13 26.04
C GLY A 232 3.24 -0.13 25.91
N THR A 233 4.28 -0.09 25.09
CA THR A 233 5.25 -1.17 24.97
C THR A 233 6.44 -0.83 25.85
N ASN A 234 6.65 -1.53 26.97
CA ASN A 234 7.81 -1.35 27.87
C ASN A 234 9.20 -1.53 27.18
N ASN A 235 9.23 -1.78 25.87
CA ASN A 235 10.40 -1.74 25.02
C ASN A 235 10.53 -0.36 24.37
N LEU A 236 11.03 0.63 25.12
CA LEU A 236 11.64 1.84 24.56
C LEU A 236 12.79 1.52 23.58
N ALA A 237 13.28 0.28 23.60
CA ALA A 237 14.21 -0.31 22.63
C ALA A 237 13.47 -1.07 21.53
N SER A 238 12.55 -0.43 20.81
CA SER A 238 12.30 -0.87 19.43
C SER A 238 13.52 -0.41 18.61
N PRO A 239 14.14 -1.26 17.78
CA PRO A 239 15.30 -0.87 16.99
C PRO A 239 15.06 0.37 16.11
N LEU A 240 13.81 0.76 15.85
CA LEU A 240 13.47 1.95 15.08
C LEU A 240 13.45 3.24 15.92
N THR A 241 13.10 3.23 17.22
CA THR A 241 13.26 4.42 18.07
C THR A 241 14.72 4.68 18.44
N SER A 242 15.54 3.61 18.58
CA SER A 242 16.99 3.77 18.73
C SER A 242 17.66 4.10 17.39
N SER A 243 17.37 3.41 16.29
CA SER A 243 18.16 3.53 15.04
C SER A 243 17.74 4.65 14.08
N PHE A 244 16.52 5.20 14.15
CA PHE A 244 16.16 6.35 13.30
C PHE A 244 16.66 7.68 13.88
N LEU A 245 16.73 7.78 15.20
CA LEU A 245 17.23 8.98 15.91
C LEU A 245 18.73 8.91 16.21
N THR A 246 19.33 7.71 16.21
CA THR A 246 20.79 7.56 16.15
C THR A 246 21.17 7.25 14.70
N ILE A 247 21.36 8.30 13.89
CA ILE A 247 22.19 8.16 12.68
C ILE A 247 23.62 8.06 13.22
N PRO A 248 24.21 6.85 13.33
CA PRO A 248 25.46 6.68 14.07
C PRO A 248 26.64 7.30 13.32
N SER A 249 26.54 7.40 11.99
CA SER A 249 27.58 7.96 11.12
C SER A 249 27.04 8.47 9.78
N TRP A 250 27.78 9.39 9.14
CA TRP A 250 27.53 9.82 7.75
C TRP A 250 27.53 8.65 6.75
N ASN A 251 28.27 7.58 7.04
CA ASN A 251 28.30 6.38 6.19
C ASN A 251 26.95 5.67 6.16
N ASP A 252 26.18 5.72 7.26
CA ASP A 252 24.85 5.10 7.31
C ASP A 252 23.85 5.88 6.47
N VAL A 253 23.95 7.21 6.43
CA VAL A 253 23.15 8.07 5.52
C VAL A 253 23.46 7.74 4.06
N VAL A 254 24.75 7.60 3.71
CA VAL A 254 25.15 7.22 2.35
C VAL A 254 24.63 5.82 2.00
N ARG A 255 24.70 4.85 2.91
CA ARG A 255 24.12 3.50 2.71
C ARG A 255 22.61 3.55 2.51
N ILE A 256 21.89 4.35 3.30
CA ILE A 256 20.45 4.54 3.13
C ILE A 256 20.14 5.13 1.75
N GLY A 257 20.91 6.13 1.31
CA GLY A 257 20.79 6.73 -0.01
C GLY A 257 21.03 5.72 -1.14
N ILE A 258 22.13 4.96 -1.06
CA ILE A 258 22.46 3.91 -2.05
C ILE A 258 21.39 2.82 -2.06
N PHE A 259 20.90 2.41 -0.88
CA PHE A 259 19.81 1.44 -0.76
C PHE A 259 18.54 1.95 -1.43
N PHE A 260 18.15 3.21 -1.19
CA PHE A 260 16.96 3.81 -1.79
C PHE A 260 17.06 3.90 -3.32
N ILE A 261 18.20 4.38 -3.83
CA ILE A 261 18.46 4.43 -5.28
C ILE A 261 18.39 3.03 -5.88
N SER A 262 19.09 2.07 -5.26
CA SER A 262 19.13 0.70 -5.76
C SER A 262 17.75 0.05 -5.71
N PHE A 263 16.98 0.26 -4.63
CA PHE A 263 15.62 -0.24 -4.47
C PHE A 263 14.72 0.16 -5.64
N LEU A 264 14.75 1.43 -6.05
CA LEU A 264 13.97 1.92 -7.20
C LEU A 264 14.36 1.24 -8.52
N GLY A 265 15.65 0.94 -8.72
CA GLY A 265 16.13 0.31 -9.95
C GLY A 265 16.04 -1.22 -9.98
N THR A 266 15.78 -1.89 -8.85
CA THR A 266 15.62 -3.36 -8.80
C THR A 266 14.49 -3.90 -9.67
N MET A 267 13.57 -3.03 -10.11
CA MET A 267 12.52 -3.40 -11.07
C MET A 267 13.09 -3.88 -12.41
N PHE A 268 14.26 -3.36 -12.81
CA PHE A 268 14.88 -3.60 -14.12
C PHE A 268 15.89 -4.77 -14.12
N SER A 269 16.47 -5.11 -12.97
CA SER A 269 17.45 -6.21 -12.86
C SER A 269 17.61 -6.65 -11.41
N PHE A 270 17.88 -7.93 -11.17
CA PHE A 270 18.23 -8.48 -9.85
C PHE A 270 19.70 -8.89 -9.75
N GLU A 271 20.39 -9.01 -10.87
CA GLU A 271 21.75 -9.59 -10.92
C GLU A 271 22.82 -8.52 -11.09
N SER A 272 22.54 -7.46 -11.88
CA SER A 272 23.55 -6.45 -12.20
C SER A 272 23.38 -5.18 -11.36
N HIS A 273 24.25 -5.02 -10.36
CA HIS A 273 24.27 -3.85 -9.49
C HIS A 273 24.39 -2.51 -10.23
N THR A 274 25.10 -2.46 -11.36
CA THR A 274 25.26 -1.24 -12.17
C THR A 274 23.96 -0.85 -12.86
N THR A 275 23.24 -1.83 -13.42
CA THR A 275 21.91 -1.57 -14.01
C THR A 275 20.90 -1.14 -12.97
N ILE A 276 20.91 -1.77 -11.79
CA ILE A 276 20.06 -1.40 -10.67
C ILE A 276 20.30 0.06 -10.26
N PHE A 277 21.55 0.46 -10.05
CA PHE A 277 21.85 1.82 -9.61
C PHE A 277 21.52 2.88 -10.68
N THR A 278 21.85 2.61 -11.95
CA THR A 278 21.63 3.56 -13.06
C THR A 278 20.15 3.83 -13.30
N PHE A 279 19.32 2.79 -13.38
CA PHE A 279 17.87 2.97 -13.53
C PHE A 279 17.23 3.61 -12.29
N GLY A 280 17.73 3.28 -11.08
CA GLY A 280 17.32 3.95 -9.86
C GLY A 280 17.57 5.45 -9.87
N ALA A 281 18.77 5.86 -10.29
CA ALA A 281 19.14 7.27 -10.42
C ALA A 281 18.30 7.98 -11.50
N LEU A 282 18.04 7.33 -12.64
CA LEU A 282 17.18 7.87 -13.70
C LEU A 282 15.75 8.14 -13.21
N ILE A 283 15.18 7.23 -12.41
CA ILE A 283 13.86 7.43 -11.79
C ILE A 283 13.85 8.67 -10.90
N ILE A 284 14.86 8.84 -10.05
CA ILE A 284 14.95 10.02 -9.16
C ILE A 284 15.07 11.30 -9.98
N CYS A 285 15.93 11.32 -11.00
CA CYS A 285 16.06 12.47 -11.90
C CYS A 285 14.73 12.82 -12.58
N TYR A 286 13.97 11.80 -13.00
CA TYR A 286 12.65 11.99 -13.59
C TYR A 286 11.63 12.56 -12.58
N PHE A 287 11.61 12.08 -11.33
CA PHE A 287 10.78 12.64 -10.28
C PHE A 287 11.13 14.10 -9.95
N ILE A 288 12.42 14.44 -9.89
CA ILE A 288 12.90 15.82 -9.71
C ILE A 288 12.42 16.70 -10.88
N TYR A 289 12.49 16.20 -12.11
CA TYR A 289 11.97 16.90 -13.29
C TYR A 289 10.45 17.14 -13.20
N LEU A 290 9.66 16.15 -12.77
CA LEU A 290 8.22 16.29 -12.58
C LEU A 290 7.87 17.31 -11.48
N LEU A 291 8.63 17.31 -10.38
CA LEU A 291 8.53 18.31 -9.31
C LEU A 291 8.80 19.72 -9.84
N TYR A 292 9.88 19.89 -10.60
CA TYR A 292 10.24 21.17 -11.20
C TYR A 292 9.16 21.69 -12.15
N LYS A 293 8.55 20.80 -12.94
CA LYS A 293 7.42 21.09 -13.85
C LYS A 293 6.08 21.29 -13.14
N LYS A 294 6.01 21.15 -11.81
CA LYS A 294 4.80 21.27 -10.99
C LYS A 294 3.63 20.36 -11.41
N TYR A 295 3.93 19.15 -11.90
CA TYR A 295 2.89 18.20 -12.34
C TYR A 295 1.88 17.84 -11.23
N TYR A 296 2.30 17.92 -9.97
CA TYR A 296 1.44 17.73 -8.79
C TYR A 296 0.21 18.67 -8.77
N ALA A 297 0.28 19.84 -9.43
CA ALA A 297 -0.83 20.78 -9.51
C ALA A 297 -1.88 20.40 -10.58
N ILE A 298 -1.51 19.55 -11.54
CA ILE A 298 -2.36 19.14 -12.66
C ILE A 298 -3.11 17.85 -12.31
N ASN A 299 -2.41 16.86 -11.73
CA ASN A 299 -3.02 15.62 -11.31
C ASN A 299 -2.30 15.04 -10.09
N LEU A 300 -2.89 15.24 -8.90
CA LEU A 300 -2.37 14.74 -7.63
C LEU A 300 -2.39 13.20 -7.54
N ALA A 301 -3.13 12.49 -8.38
CA ALA A 301 -3.21 11.03 -8.35
C ALA A 301 -2.09 10.35 -9.15
N VAL A 302 -1.41 11.08 -10.04
CA VAL A 302 -0.30 10.58 -10.86
C VAL A 302 1.06 10.90 -10.23
N PHE A 303 1.08 11.87 -9.31
CA PHE A 303 2.25 12.27 -8.55
C PHE A 303 2.34 11.49 -7.24
#